data_AF-A0A9D1M803-F1
#
_entry.id   AF-A0A9D1M803-F1
#
_cell.length_a   1.000
_cell.length_b   1.000
_cell.length_c   1.000
_cell.angle_alpha   90.00
_cell.angle_beta   90.00
_cell.angle_gamma   90.00
#
_symmetry.space_group_name_H-M   'P 1'
#
loop_
_entity.id
_entity.type
_entity.pdbx_description
1 polymer ?
#
loop_
_entity_poly.entity_id
_entity_poly.type
_entity_poly.pdbx_seq_one_letter_code
_entity_poly.pdbx_strand_id
1 'polypeptide(L)'
;MKHILFSIGIAFCTIPLFAQGELDALKYSQHDLRGTARYMSMGGAFGALGGDISTFSQNPAGIGVFRNSEVAATINLSNTKTQTSTSSFGILKDNKFRFTFDNIGYVATFRTNKNDYLNNINIGFAYNRLKSFNRKYKAGYNDIRSSISDYIAVKTDGIPVSDLAITDNYNPYNTQPWLSVLGYESYLIGPAGGDNLYGGVLDYANGGMGNADLFVTEKGRIDEYSFNLGGNILDIAYFGLGIGVMDLHYELNTSYKEYIDWTHVPNGNRGDFDLRTALSTSGTGFNFK
;
A
#
# COMPACT_ATOMS: atom_id res chain seq x y z
N MET A 1 -56.26 -7.43 12.32
CA MET A 1 -54.91 -7.00 12.74
C MET A 1 -53.95 -8.17 12.59
N LYS A 2 -53.02 -8.12 11.64
CA LYS A 2 -51.86 -9.02 11.59
C LYS A 2 -50.68 -8.18 11.06
N HIS A 3 -49.88 -7.67 11.98
CA HIS A 3 -48.62 -7.01 11.66
C HIS A 3 -47.57 -8.11 11.49
N ILE A 4 -47.07 -8.29 10.26
CA ILE A 4 -45.92 -9.14 9.98
C ILE A 4 -44.69 -8.21 10.05
N LEU A 5 -43.99 -8.28 11.18
CA LEU A 5 -42.71 -7.61 11.39
C LEU A 5 -41.63 -8.46 10.71
N PHE A 6 -41.00 -7.92 9.66
CA PHE A 6 -39.84 -8.50 8.99
C PHE A 6 -38.59 -8.09 9.78
N SER A 7 -38.07 -8.97 10.62
CA SER A 7 -36.79 -8.72 11.30
C SER A 7 -35.64 -9.04 10.36
N ILE A 8 -34.97 -8.03 9.82
CA ILE A 8 -33.70 -8.17 9.10
C ILE A 8 -32.62 -8.46 10.15
N GLY A 9 -32.23 -9.72 10.27
CA GLY A 9 -31.07 -10.13 11.05
C GLY A 9 -29.79 -9.83 10.28
N ILE A 10 -29.06 -8.79 10.67
CA ILE A 10 -27.69 -8.55 10.18
C ILE A 10 -26.79 -9.59 10.86
N ALA A 11 -26.41 -10.62 10.11
CA ALA A 11 -25.38 -11.55 10.53
C ALA A 11 -24.02 -10.83 10.46
N PHE A 12 -23.50 -10.40 11.61
CA PHE A 12 -22.12 -9.92 11.71
C PHE A 12 -21.17 -11.10 11.48
N CYS A 13 -20.56 -11.13 10.30
CA CYS A 13 -19.48 -12.06 10.00
C CYS A 13 -18.25 -11.60 10.80
N THR A 14 -17.88 -12.34 11.85
CA THR A 14 -16.68 -12.06 12.65
C THR A 14 -15.46 -12.52 11.88
N ILE A 15 -14.81 -11.59 11.17
CA ILE A 15 -13.54 -11.85 10.48
C ILE A 15 -12.41 -11.71 11.50
N PRO A 16 -11.42 -12.63 11.55
CA PRO A 16 -10.26 -12.47 12.41
C PRO A 16 -9.51 -11.17 12.09
N LEU A 17 -9.30 -10.34 13.12
CA LEU A 17 -8.52 -9.12 13.03
C LEU A 17 -7.04 -9.47 13.12
N PHE A 18 -6.36 -9.50 11.97
CA PHE A 18 -4.90 -9.44 11.94
C PHE A 18 -4.49 -7.98 12.15
N ALA A 19 -3.65 -7.71 13.14
CA ALA A 19 -3.10 -6.38 13.35
C ALA A 19 -2.28 -5.96 12.12
N GLN A 20 -2.52 -4.75 11.61
CA GLN A 20 -1.70 -4.11 10.58
C GLN A 20 -0.87 -3.01 11.22
N GLY A 21 0.33 -2.75 10.70
CA GLY A 21 1.11 -1.60 11.13
C GLY A 21 0.35 -0.30 10.86
N GLU A 22 0.45 0.67 11.77
CA GLU A 22 -0.24 1.97 11.64
C GLU A 22 0.10 2.67 10.30
N LEU A 23 1.37 2.60 9.90
CA LEU A 23 1.84 3.18 8.64
C LEU A 23 1.24 2.49 7.41
N ASP A 24 0.99 1.18 7.49
CA ASP A 24 0.36 0.42 6.41
C ASP A 24 -1.14 0.73 6.34
N ALA A 25 -1.81 0.79 7.48
CA ALA A 25 -3.22 1.20 7.57
C ALA A 25 -3.43 2.63 7.01
N LEU A 26 -2.55 3.57 7.35
CA LEU A 26 -2.58 4.91 6.79
C LEU A 26 -2.31 4.91 5.27
N LYS A 27 -1.32 4.14 4.83
CA LYS A 27 -0.96 4.02 3.41
C LYS A 27 -2.12 3.45 2.57
N TYR A 28 -2.84 2.47 3.08
CA TYR A 28 -3.94 1.82 2.34
C TYR A 28 -5.27 2.59 2.44
N SER A 29 -5.48 3.37 3.50
CA SER A 29 -6.72 4.15 3.68
C SER A 29 -6.78 5.44 2.85
N GLN A 30 -5.64 6.03 2.48
CA GLN A 30 -5.62 7.22 1.63
C GLN A 30 -5.83 6.84 0.17
N HIS A 31 -6.81 7.43 -0.51
CA HIS A 31 -7.00 7.31 -1.96
C HIS A 31 -6.38 8.50 -2.71
N ASP A 32 -5.96 8.26 -3.95
CA ASP A 32 -5.52 9.34 -4.84
C ASP A 32 -6.76 9.99 -5.47
N LEU A 33 -6.64 11.26 -5.88
CA LEU A 33 -7.62 11.85 -6.78
C LEU A 33 -7.47 11.18 -8.16
N ARG A 34 -8.30 10.17 -8.43
CA ARG A 34 -8.37 9.41 -9.68
C ARG A 34 -9.83 9.11 -10.04
N GLY A 35 -10.13 9.13 -11.33
CA GLY A 35 -11.46 8.90 -11.88
C GLY A 35 -11.50 9.23 -13.36
N THR A 36 -12.69 9.51 -13.89
CA THR A 36 -12.86 10.01 -15.25
C THR A 36 -12.20 11.36 -15.46
N ALA A 37 -11.93 11.73 -16.72
CA ALA A 37 -11.43 13.06 -17.04
C ALA A 37 -12.34 14.16 -16.49
N ARG A 38 -13.68 13.97 -16.59
CA ARG A 38 -14.68 14.89 -16.05
C ARG A 38 -14.53 15.01 -14.53
N TYR A 39 -14.47 13.88 -13.82
CA TYR A 39 -14.28 13.83 -12.36
C TYR A 39 -13.00 14.57 -11.91
N MET A 40 -11.89 14.30 -12.59
CA MET A 40 -10.59 14.90 -12.33
C MET A 40 -10.57 16.41 -12.61
N SER A 41 -11.19 16.87 -13.71
CA SER A 41 -11.25 18.29 -14.07
C SER A 41 -11.98 19.14 -13.03
N MET A 42 -12.90 18.56 -12.26
CA MET A 42 -13.62 19.24 -11.18
C MET A 42 -12.98 19.00 -9.81
N GLY A 43 -11.73 18.52 -9.76
CA GLY A 43 -11.01 18.29 -8.51
C GLY A 43 -11.64 17.20 -7.62
N GLY A 44 -12.45 16.31 -8.19
CA GLY A 44 -13.17 15.28 -7.45
C GLY A 44 -14.46 15.72 -6.77
N ALA A 45 -14.95 16.92 -7.06
CA ALA A 45 -16.17 17.47 -6.46
C ALA A 45 -17.49 16.83 -6.96
N PHE A 46 -17.45 15.62 -7.53
CA PHE A 46 -18.63 14.97 -8.12
C PHE A 46 -19.45 14.14 -7.12
N GLY A 47 -19.01 14.01 -5.87
CA GLY A 47 -19.81 13.37 -4.81
C GLY A 47 -21.19 14.00 -4.63
N ALA A 48 -21.33 15.31 -4.85
CA ALA A 48 -22.61 16.03 -4.74
C ALA A 48 -23.37 16.17 -6.08
N LEU A 49 -22.66 16.19 -7.21
CA LEU A 49 -23.25 16.48 -8.52
C LEU A 49 -23.80 15.21 -9.23
N GLY A 50 -23.19 14.04 -8.99
CA GLY A 50 -23.59 12.79 -9.65
C GLY A 50 -23.33 12.78 -11.16
N GLY A 51 -23.94 11.84 -11.88
CA GLY A 51 -23.90 11.81 -13.35
C GLY A 51 -22.53 11.52 -13.98
N ASP A 52 -21.61 10.92 -13.21
CA ASP A 52 -20.32 10.44 -13.67
C ASP A 52 -20.02 9.07 -13.07
N ILE A 53 -19.43 8.14 -13.84
CA ILE A 53 -19.18 6.77 -13.39
C ILE A 53 -18.15 6.67 -12.24
N SER A 54 -17.36 7.71 -12.00
CA SER A 54 -16.48 7.81 -10.81
C SER A 54 -17.27 8.08 -9.53
N THR A 55 -18.51 8.58 -9.62
CA THR A 55 -19.35 8.83 -8.44
C THR A 55 -19.88 7.57 -7.79
N PHE A 56 -19.83 6.45 -8.50
CA PHE A 56 -20.29 5.14 -8.04
C PHE A 56 -19.53 4.65 -6.81
N SER A 57 -18.29 5.09 -6.65
CA SER A 57 -17.48 4.81 -5.47
C SER A 57 -17.70 5.78 -4.32
N GLN A 58 -18.37 6.91 -4.50
CA GLN A 58 -18.50 7.94 -3.45
C GLN A 58 -19.93 8.18 -3.02
N ASN A 59 -20.85 8.26 -3.98
CA ASN A 59 -22.25 8.52 -3.76
C ASN A 59 -23.10 7.72 -4.76
N PRO A 60 -23.62 6.55 -4.36
CA PRO A 60 -24.50 5.72 -5.19
C PRO A 60 -25.72 6.46 -5.74
N ALA A 61 -26.28 7.44 -5.00
CA ALA A 61 -27.43 8.21 -5.44
C ALA A 61 -27.13 9.04 -6.71
N GLY A 62 -25.86 9.33 -6.97
CA GLY A 62 -25.40 10.00 -8.19
C GLY A 62 -25.77 9.25 -9.47
N ILE A 63 -26.05 7.93 -9.39
CA ILE A 63 -26.53 7.16 -10.54
C ILE A 63 -27.91 7.61 -11.00
N GLY A 64 -28.77 8.12 -10.11
CA GLY A 64 -30.12 8.60 -10.47
C GLY A 64 -30.14 9.81 -11.39
N VAL A 65 -28.99 10.50 -11.55
CA VAL A 65 -28.84 11.66 -12.44
C VAL A 65 -28.77 11.24 -13.92
N PHE A 66 -28.36 10.01 -14.22
CA PHE A 66 -28.27 9.52 -15.60
C PHE A 66 -29.66 9.46 -16.26
N ARG A 67 -29.78 10.08 -17.44
CA ARG A 67 -31.04 10.13 -18.22
C ARG A 67 -31.04 9.13 -19.39
N ASN A 68 -29.86 8.62 -19.74
CA ASN A 68 -29.61 7.73 -20.87
C ASN A 68 -28.54 6.70 -20.49
N SER A 69 -28.59 5.53 -21.13
CA SER A 69 -27.53 4.53 -21.01
C SER A 69 -26.23 5.04 -21.64
N GLU A 70 -25.11 4.92 -20.94
CA GLU A 70 -23.80 5.47 -21.35
C GLU A 70 -22.68 4.47 -21.02
N VAL A 71 -21.70 4.37 -21.91
CA VAL A 71 -20.41 3.71 -21.65
C VAL A 71 -19.37 4.83 -21.55
N ALA A 72 -18.56 4.81 -20.50
CA ALA A 72 -17.46 5.74 -20.34
C ALA A 72 -16.17 4.99 -20.00
N ALA A 73 -15.05 5.45 -20.54
CA ALA A 73 -13.73 4.89 -20.32
C ALA A 73 -12.70 6.02 -20.32
N THR A 74 -11.72 5.94 -19.43
CA THR A 74 -10.68 6.97 -19.28
C THR A 74 -9.29 6.35 -19.28
N ILE A 75 -8.43 6.89 -20.14
CA ILE A 75 -7.00 6.60 -20.19
C ILE A 75 -6.27 7.75 -19.49
N ASN A 76 -5.34 7.40 -18.61
CA ASN A 76 -4.49 8.34 -17.89
C ASN A 76 -3.04 8.28 -18.40
N LEU A 77 -2.46 9.47 -18.57
CA LEU A 77 -1.06 9.70 -18.92
C LEU A 77 -0.38 10.35 -17.72
N SER A 78 0.30 9.53 -16.91
CA SER A 78 0.97 10.01 -15.71
C SER A 78 2.46 10.16 -15.94
N ASN A 79 3.03 11.31 -15.55
CA ASN A 79 4.46 11.51 -15.51
C ASN A 79 4.93 11.78 -14.07
N THR A 80 5.49 10.76 -13.43
CA THR A 80 5.96 10.86 -12.06
C THR A 80 7.44 11.24 -12.04
N LYS A 81 7.75 12.39 -11.43
CA LYS A 81 9.12 12.86 -11.19
C LYS A 81 9.46 12.69 -9.72
N THR A 82 10.49 11.91 -9.43
CA THR A 82 10.99 11.75 -8.07
C THR A 82 12.36 12.41 -7.99
N GLN A 83 12.54 13.33 -7.04
CA GLN A 83 13.82 13.94 -6.75
C GLN A 83 14.24 13.57 -5.33
N THR A 84 15.47 13.06 -5.18
CA THR A 84 16.05 12.77 -3.87
C THR A 84 17.39 13.49 -3.79
N SER A 85 17.60 14.26 -2.72
CA SER A 85 18.84 14.96 -2.44
C SER A 85 19.51 14.30 -1.24
N THR A 86 20.65 13.65 -1.45
CA THR A 86 21.35 12.91 -0.40
C THR A 86 22.86 13.08 -0.53
N SER A 87 23.62 12.85 0.55
CA SER A 87 25.05 13.10 0.56
C SER A 87 25.83 12.16 -0.37
N SER A 88 25.45 10.88 -0.49
CA SER A 88 26.14 9.92 -1.36
C SER A 88 25.91 10.14 -2.84
N PHE A 89 24.69 10.51 -3.22
CA PHE A 89 24.29 10.56 -4.62
C PHE A 89 24.06 11.98 -5.17
N GLY A 90 24.21 13.01 -4.35
CA GLY A 90 23.80 14.36 -4.70
C GLY A 90 22.29 14.42 -5.01
N ILE A 91 21.93 15.14 -6.07
CA ILE A 91 20.54 15.25 -6.54
C ILE A 91 20.27 14.16 -7.59
N LEU A 92 19.53 13.13 -7.20
CA LEU A 92 19.01 12.12 -8.12
C LEU A 92 17.62 12.50 -8.60
N LYS A 93 17.40 12.36 -9.91
CA LYS A 93 16.10 12.57 -10.55
C LYS A 93 15.70 11.28 -11.28
N ASP A 94 14.51 10.78 -10.98
CA ASP A 94 13.87 9.70 -11.73
C ASP A 94 12.62 10.25 -12.39
N ASN A 95 12.44 9.96 -13.69
CA ASN A 95 11.30 10.41 -14.47
C ASN A 95 10.61 9.20 -15.09
N LYS A 96 9.35 8.98 -14.76
CA LYS A 96 8.61 7.81 -15.19
C LYS A 96 7.31 8.20 -15.85
N PHE A 97 7.30 8.05 -17.17
CA PHE A 97 6.10 8.19 -17.98
C PHE A 97 5.34 6.87 -18.03
N ARG A 98 4.02 6.92 -17.83
CA ARG A 98 3.15 5.74 -17.86
C ARG A 98 1.80 6.04 -18.49
N PHE A 99 1.35 5.04 -19.24
CA PHE A 99 -0.01 4.91 -19.72
C PHE A 99 -0.75 3.99 -18.77
N THR A 100 -1.84 4.45 -18.18
CA THR A 100 -2.70 3.62 -17.33
C THR A 100 -4.15 3.73 -17.76
N PHE A 101 -4.89 2.66 -17.56
CA PHE A 101 -6.34 2.65 -17.71
C PHE A 101 -6.93 2.79 -16.32
N ASP A 102 -7.54 3.94 -16.05
CA ASP A 102 -7.91 4.35 -14.68
C ASP A 102 -9.38 4.12 -14.39
N ASN A 103 -10.24 4.13 -15.42
CA ASN A 103 -11.67 3.97 -15.22
C ASN A 103 -12.36 3.40 -16.47
N ILE A 104 -13.34 2.53 -16.24
CA ILE A 104 -14.34 2.13 -17.23
C ILE A 104 -15.66 1.84 -16.53
N GLY A 105 -16.76 2.18 -17.17
CA GLY A 105 -18.07 1.89 -16.61
C GLY A 105 -19.17 1.94 -17.65
N TYR A 106 -20.29 1.38 -17.26
CA TYR A 106 -21.51 1.35 -18.03
C TYR A 106 -22.71 1.65 -17.13
N VAL A 107 -23.65 2.41 -17.66
CA VAL A 107 -24.94 2.68 -17.05
C VAL A 107 -26.03 2.25 -18.01
N ALA A 108 -26.99 1.49 -17.50
CA ALA A 108 -28.26 1.22 -18.16
C ALA A 108 -29.35 2.07 -17.49
N THR A 109 -30.06 2.88 -18.28
CA THR A 109 -31.16 3.72 -17.81
C THR A 109 -32.50 3.20 -18.33
N PHE A 110 -33.39 2.87 -17.39
CA PHE A 110 -34.76 2.48 -17.65
C PHE A 110 -35.68 3.64 -17.27
N ARG A 111 -36.34 4.24 -18.25
CA ARG A 111 -37.23 5.38 -18.04
C ARG A 111 -38.64 4.86 -17.78
N THR A 112 -39.24 5.34 -16.71
CA THR A 112 -40.65 5.12 -16.40
C THR A 112 -41.48 6.22 -17.07
N ASN A 113 -42.78 5.99 -17.28
CA ASN A 113 -43.66 6.95 -17.94
C ASN A 113 -43.70 8.30 -17.20
N LYS A 114 -43.85 9.40 -17.96
CA LYS A 114 -43.80 10.80 -17.48
C LYS A 114 -44.77 11.19 -16.35
N ASN A 115 -45.74 10.34 -16.01
CA ASN A 115 -46.75 10.60 -14.96
C ASN A 115 -46.51 9.81 -13.67
N ASP A 116 -45.48 8.97 -13.60
CA ASP A 116 -45.12 8.28 -12.36
C ASP A 116 -44.20 9.15 -11.49
N TYR A 117 -44.32 8.97 -10.18
CA TYR A 117 -43.45 9.63 -9.21
C TYR A 117 -41.97 9.25 -9.37
N LEU A 118 -41.70 8.10 -9.99
CA LEU A 118 -40.37 7.57 -10.25
C LEU A 118 -40.01 7.83 -11.72
N ASN A 119 -39.04 8.70 -11.98
CA ASN A 119 -38.74 9.13 -13.35
C ASN A 119 -37.77 8.18 -14.07
N ASN A 120 -36.81 7.61 -13.35
CA ASN A 120 -35.82 6.69 -13.90
C ASN A 120 -35.37 5.66 -12.84
N ILE A 121 -34.98 4.48 -13.33
CA ILE A 121 -34.18 3.51 -12.61
C ILE A 121 -32.92 3.27 -13.43
N ASN A 122 -31.78 3.34 -12.76
CA ASN A 122 -30.47 3.19 -13.35
C ASN A 122 -29.73 2.05 -12.65
N ILE A 123 -29.10 1.20 -13.46
CA ILE A 123 -28.20 0.14 -13.00
C ILE A 123 -26.84 0.42 -13.62
N GLY A 124 -25.80 0.38 -12.80
CA GLY A 124 -24.47 0.80 -13.22
C GLY A 124 -23.38 -0.11 -12.69
N PHE A 125 -22.36 -0.27 -13.51
CA PHE A 125 -21.10 -0.90 -13.13
C PHE A 125 -19.96 0.07 -13.45
N ALA A 126 -19.00 0.20 -12.54
CA ALA A 126 -17.77 0.94 -12.80
C ALA A 126 -16.57 0.24 -12.16
N TYR A 127 -15.48 0.19 -12.92
CA TYR A 127 -14.13 -0.05 -12.42
C TYR A 127 -13.43 1.30 -12.26
N ASN A 128 -12.85 1.53 -11.08
CA ASN A 128 -12.08 2.72 -10.75
C ASN A 128 -10.75 2.32 -10.12
N ARG A 129 -9.63 2.82 -10.64
CA ARG A 129 -8.36 2.78 -9.93
C ARG A 129 -8.31 3.91 -8.91
N LEU A 130 -8.44 3.57 -7.63
CA LEU A 130 -8.42 4.53 -6.53
C LEU A 130 -7.01 4.96 -6.13
N LYS A 131 -6.00 4.12 -6.34
CA LYS A 131 -4.61 4.43 -5.95
C LYS A 131 -3.59 3.73 -6.81
N SER A 132 -2.42 4.35 -6.97
CA SER A 132 -1.23 3.72 -7.55
C SER A 132 -0.03 3.88 -6.63
N PHE A 133 0.57 2.76 -6.21
CA PHE A 133 1.77 2.78 -5.34
C PHE A 133 3.08 2.90 -6.12
N ASN A 134 3.03 3.09 -7.44
CA ASN A 134 4.20 3.05 -8.30
C ASN A 134 5.18 4.20 -8.00
N ARG A 135 6.22 3.89 -7.23
CA ARG A 135 7.26 4.83 -6.81
C ARG A 135 8.62 4.15 -6.81
N LYS A 136 9.64 4.89 -7.23
CA LYS A 136 11.04 4.45 -7.15
C LYS A 136 11.88 5.61 -6.66
N TYR A 137 12.71 5.36 -5.67
CA TYR A 137 13.68 6.35 -5.20
C TYR A 137 14.94 5.66 -4.72
N LYS A 138 16.00 6.46 -4.62
CA LYS A 138 17.29 6.05 -4.10
C LYS A 138 17.75 7.11 -3.13
N ALA A 139 18.29 6.69 -2.00
CA ALA A 139 18.89 7.56 -1.01
C ALA A 139 20.24 6.99 -0.61
N GLY A 140 21.22 7.82 -0.28
CA GLY A 140 22.48 7.32 0.25
C GLY A 140 23.17 8.32 1.14
N TYR A 141 23.89 7.82 2.13
CA TYR A 141 24.63 8.63 3.07
C TYR A 141 26.11 8.24 3.13
N ASN A 142 26.99 9.22 2.92
CA ASN A 142 28.43 9.03 3.08
C ASN A 142 28.83 9.25 4.54
N ASP A 143 29.93 8.62 4.96
CA ASP A 143 30.51 8.80 6.29
C ASP A 143 29.57 8.34 7.42
N ILE A 144 28.86 7.23 7.22
CA ILE A 144 28.10 6.60 8.32
C ILE A 144 29.09 6.20 9.42
N ARG A 145 28.70 6.46 10.66
CA ARG A 145 29.46 6.14 11.88
C ARG A 145 28.81 5.00 12.68
N SER A 146 27.71 4.46 12.16
CA SER A 146 26.95 3.35 12.71
C SER A 146 26.40 2.56 11.54
N SER A 147 26.55 1.24 11.61
CA SER A 147 26.02 0.30 10.64
C SER A 147 24.64 -0.21 11.06
N ILE A 148 23.83 -0.67 10.11
CA ILE A 148 22.63 -1.44 10.45
C ILE A 148 22.98 -2.71 11.25
N SER A 149 24.19 -3.24 11.10
CA SER A 149 24.67 -4.36 11.91
C SER A 149 24.73 -4.01 13.39
N ASP A 150 25.13 -2.78 13.73
CA ASP A 150 25.12 -2.29 15.12
C ASP A 150 23.68 -2.18 15.65
N TYR A 151 22.75 -1.72 14.81
CA TYR A 151 21.32 -1.71 15.16
C TYR A 151 20.79 -3.12 15.41
N ILE A 152 21.14 -4.08 14.55
CA ILE A 152 20.73 -5.48 14.70
C ILE A 152 21.33 -6.06 15.99
N ALA A 153 22.60 -5.78 16.27
CA ALA A 153 23.28 -6.23 17.48
C ALA A 153 22.57 -5.75 18.76
N VAL A 154 22.30 -4.43 18.86
CA VAL A 154 21.58 -3.85 20.01
C VAL A 154 20.16 -4.41 20.15
N LYS A 155 19.49 -4.75 19.03
CA LYS A 155 18.18 -5.40 19.08
C LYS A 155 18.22 -6.88 19.45
N THR A 156 19.40 -7.49 19.41
CA THR A 156 19.63 -8.90 19.70
C THR A 156 20.15 -9.12 21.13
N ASP A 157 20.69 -8.07 21.77
CA ASP A 157 21.13 -8.12 23.15
C ASP A 157 20.06 -8.70 24.10
N GLY A 158 20.51 -9.60 24.98
CA GLY A 158 19.65 -10.32 25.93
C GLY A 158 19.15 -11.67 25.43
N ILE A 159 19.30 -12.00 24.14
CA ILE A 159 19.01 -13.33 23.58
C ILE A 159 20.27 -14.20 23.69
N PRO A 160 20.21 -15.41 24.27
CA PRO A 160 21.36 -16.31 24.28
C PRO A 160 21.75 -16.79 22.89
N VAL A 161 23.04 -16.97 22.63
CA VAL A 161 23.56 -17.52 21.35
C VAL A 161 22.93 -18.87 20.97
N SER A 162 22.64 -19.74 21.96
CA SER A 162 21.96 -21.03 21.73
C SER A 162 20.59 -20.88 21.09
N ASP A 163 19.92 -19.75 21.32
CA ASP A 163 18.56 -19.51 20.87
C ASP A 163 18.51 -18.88 19.48
N LEU A 164 19.65 -18.42 18.96
CA LEU A 164 19.80 -17.87 17.62
C LEU A 164 20.42 -18.86 16.62
N ALA A 165 21.15 -19.85 17.10
CA ALA A 165 21.85 -20.83 16.26
C ALA A 165 20.88 -21.86 15.65
N ILE A 166 20.90 -22.00 14.33
CA ILE A 166 20.16 -23.04 13.62
C ILE A 166 20.82 -24.40 13.89
N THR A 167 20.03 -25.38 14.34
CA THR A 167 20.47 -26.77 14.49
C THR A 167 19.46 -27.72 13.84
N ASP A 168 19.84 -28.99 13.65
CA ASP A 168 18.98 -30.00 13.03
C ASP A 168 17.58 -30.14 13.68
N ASN A 169 17.48 -29.83 14.97
CA ASN A 169 16.24 -29.97 15.76
C ASN A 169 15.63 -28.63 16.21
N TYR A 170 16.26 -27.50 15.91
CA TYR A 170 15.79 -26.19 16.37
C TYR A 170 15.88 -25.15 15.26
N ASN A 171 14.71 -24.61 14.92
CA ASN A 171 14.58 -23.48 14.01
C ASN A 171 14.31 -22.19 14.82
N PRO A 172 15.31 -21.32 15.02
CA PRO A 172 15.20 -20.09 15.81
C PRO A 172 14.21 -19.07 15.22
N TYR A 173 13.86 -19.15 13.93
CA TYR A 173 12.84 -18.27 13.33
C TYR A 173 11.43 -18.45 13.91
N ASN A 174 11.16 -19.53 14.64
CA ASN A 174 9.87 -19.78 15.27
C ASN A 174 9.69 -19.04 16.60
N THR A 175 10.79 -18.66 17.26
CA THR A 175 10.79 -18.17 18.65
C THR A 175 11.48 -16.82 18.79
N GLN A 176 12.46 -16.52 17.93
CA GLN A 176 13.26 -15.32 17.99
C GLN A 176 12.95 -14.34 16.84
N PRO A 177 13.25 -13.03 17.01
CA PRO A 177 13.11 -12.06 15.95
C PRO A 177 13.93 -12.45 14.71
N TRP A 178 13.27 -12.52 13.56
CA TRP A 178 13.89 -12.99 12.31
C TRP A 178 15.16 -12.22 11.93
N LEU A 179 15.22 -10.92 12.24
CA LEU A 179 16.36 -10.07 11.90
C LEU A 179 17.59 -10.38 12.78
N SER A 180 17.37 -10.72 14.04
CA SER A 180 18.43 -11.17 14.97
C SER A 180 19.01 -12.52 14.54
N VAL A 181 18.14 -13.47 14.21
CA VAL A 181 18.53 -14.79 13.70
C VAL A 181 19.32 -14.65 12.40
N LEU A 182 18.78 -13.90 11.43
CA LEU A 182 19.47 -13.67 10.15
C LEU A 182 20.82 -12.97 10.34
N GLY A 183 20.88 -11.95 11.20
CA GLY A 183 22.12 -11.22 11.49
C GLY A 183 23.20 -12.15 12.05
N TYR A 184 22.84 -13.01 13.00
CA TYR A 184 23.76 -13.96 13.63
C TYR A 184 24.21 -15.05 12.65
N GLU A 185 23.27 -15.71 11.96
CA GLU A 185 23.54 -16.80 11.01
C GLU A 185 24.33 -16.34 9.78
N SER A 186 24.20 -15.07 9.39
CA SER A 186 24.99 -14.48 8.30
C SER A 186 26.35 -13.92 8.75
N TYR A 187 26.70 -14.03 10.03
CA TYR A 187 27.89 -13.43 10.63
C TYR A 187 27.95 -11.90 10.50
N LEU A 188 26.80 -11.25 10.27
CA LEU A 188 26.70 -9.79 10.24
C LEU A 188 26.75 -9.20 11.65
N ILE A 189 26.37 -9.98 12.66
CA ILE A 189 26.62 -9.70 14.07
C ILE A 189 27.31 -10.90 14.71
N GLY A 190 28.07 -10.66 15.77
CA GLY A 190 28.73 -11.71 16.55
C GLY A 190 28.75 -11.39 18.04
N PRO A 191 29.02 -12.38 18.91
CA PRO A 191 29.08 -12.16 20.34
C PRO A 191 30.22 -11.19 20.70
N ALA A 192 29.92 -10.17 21.49
CA ALA A 192 30.83 -9.08 21.88
C ALA A 192 31.04 -8.99 23.40
N GLY A 193 31.03 -10.15 24.07
CA GLY A 193 31.28 -10.27 25.52
C GLY A 193 30.19 -11.10 26.20
N GLY A 194 30.52 -12.34 26.59
CA GLY A 194 29.52 -13.28 27.12
C GLY A 194 28.59 -13.83 26.04
N ASP A 195 27.53 -14.52 26.46
CA ASP A 195 26.67 -15.34 25.58
C ASP A 195 25.41 -14.61 25.08
N ASN A 196 25.24 -13.33 25.40
CA ASN A 196 24.02 -12.57 25.12
C ASN A 196 24.24 -11.08 24.78
N LEU A 197 25.48 -10.67 24.53
CA LEU A 197 25.82 -9.34 24.01
C LEU A 197 26.41 -9.48 22.61
N TYR A 198 26.02 -8.58 21.72
CA TYR A 198 26.40 -8.65 20.31
C TYR A 198 27.08 -7.38 19.83
N GLY A 199 27.95 -7.51 18.83
CA GLY A 199 28.60 -6.42 18.12
C GLY A 199 28.34 -6.51 16.62
N GLY A 200 28.20 -5.36 15.97
CA GLY A 200 28.12 -5.24 14.53
C GLY A 200 29.50 -5.31 13.85
N VAL A 201 29.50 -5.34 12.52
CA VAL A 201 30.74 -5.45 11.73
C VAL A 201 31.55 -4.15 11.69
N LEU A 202 30.94 -3.00 11.96
CA LEU A 202 31.61 -1.69 11.87
C LEU A 202 32.44 -1.42 13.13
N ASP A 203 33.73 -1.17 12.95
CA ASP A 203 34.64 -0.84 14.06
C ASP A 203 34.80 0.66 14.22
N TYR A 204 33.78 1.31 14.79
CA TYR A 204 33.80 2.75 14.99
C TYR A 204 34.93 3.18 15.95
N ALA A 205 35.24 2.36 16.95
CA ALA A 205 36.25 2.66 17.96
C ALA A 205 37.65 2.83 17.35
N ASN A 206 37.96 2.09 16.28
CA ASN A 206 39.21 2.19 15.53
C ASN A 206 39.12 3.06 14.27
N GLY A 207 38.10 3.93 14.18
CA GLY A 207 37.95 4.89 13.08
C GLY A 207 37.20 4.36 11.86
N GLY A 208 36.45 3.26 12.01
CA GLY A 208 35.62 2.70 10.97
C GLY A 208 34.51 3.64 10.52
N MET A 209 34.35 3.72 9.22
CA MET A 209 33.39 4.58 8.54
C MET A 209 32.87 3.84 7.32
N GLY A 210 31.70 4.23 6.83
CA GLY A 210 31.16 3.61 5.63
C GLY A 210 30.28 4.53 4.81
N ASN A 211 29.70 3.95 3.76
CA ASN A 211 28.65 4.57 2.96
C ASN A 211 27.44 3.65 2.96
N ALA A 212 26.25 4.23 3.08
CA ALA A 212 24.99 3.50 3.04
C ALA A 212 24.18 3.90 1.81
N ASP A 213 23.67 2.92 1.07
CA ASP A 213 22.80 3.13 -0.08
C ASP A 213 21.47 2.40 0.12
N LEU A 214 20.36 3.11 -0.07
CA LEU A 214 19.00 2.59 -0.02
C LEU A 214 18.33 2.71 -1.39
N PHE A 215 17.87 1.58 -1.92
CA PHE A 215 17.08 1.49 -3.13
C PHE A 215 15.68 1.01 -2.77
N VAL A 216 14.65 1.79 -3.11
CA VAL A 216 13.24 1.44 -2.85
C VAL A 216 12.45 1.42 -4.14
N THR A 217 11.71 0.34 -4.35
CA THR A 217 10.76 0.19 -5.45
C THR A 217 9.42 -0.28 -4.90
N GLU A 218 8.41 0.57 -5.02
CA GLU A 218 7.02 0.27 -4.71
C GLU A 218 6.23 0.09 -6.01
N LYS A 219 5.37 -0.91 -6.03
CA LYS A 219 4.44 -1.20 -7.12
C LYS A 219 3.10 -1.61 -6.56
N GLY A 220 2.07 -1.50 -7.39
CA GLY A 220 0.73 -1.92 -7.02
C GLY A 220 -0.32 -0.84 -7.22
N ARG A 221 -1.53 -1.17 -6.82
CA ARG A 221 -2.74 -0.37 -7.00
C ARG A 221 -3.80 -0.75 -5.98
N ILE A 222 -4.73 0.18 -5.76
CA ILE A 222 -6.04 -0.12 -5.18
C ILE A 222 -7.05 0.11 -6.29
N ASP A 223 -7.82 -0.91 -6.60
CA ASP A 223 -8.88 -0.86 -7.57
C ASP A 223 -10.23 -1.11 -6.89
N GLU A 224 -11.29 -0.50 -7.40
CA GLU A 224 -12.66 -0.72 -6.94
C GLU A 224 -13.57 -1.08 -8.12
N TYR A 225 -14.35 -2.12 -7.91
CA TYR A 225 -15.42 -2.57 -8.79
C TYR A 225 -16.75 -2.24 -8.12
N SER A 226 -17.42 -1.18 -8.57
CA SER A 226 -18.64 -0.67 -7.98
C SER A 226 -19.87 -1.08 -8.80
N PHE A 227 -20.84 -1.69 -8.16
CA PHE A 227 -22.16 -2.02 -8.70
C PHE A 227 -23.18 -1.13 -8.01
N ASN A 228 -23.95 -0.37 -8.79
CA ASN A 228 -24.89 0.61 -8.26
C ASN A 228 -26.27 0.42 -8.87
N LEU A 229 -27.29 0.59 -8.04
CA LEU A 229 -28.69 0.66 -8.42
C LEU A 229 -29.24 1.95 -7.82
N GLY A 230 -29.91 2.77 -8.60
CA GLY A 230 -30.52 3.97 -8.05
C GLY A 230 -31.49 4.60 -9.03
N GLY A 231 -32.13 5.67 -8.59
CA GLY A 231 -33.16 6.32 -9.37
C GLY A 231 -33.48 7.68 -8.81
N ASN A 232 -34.43 8.31 -9.46
CA ASN A 232 -34.90 9.63 -9.09
C ASN A 232 -36.43 9.66 -8.93
N ILE A 233 -36.84 10.42 -7.91
CA ILE A 233 -38.23 10.78 -7.62
C ILE A 233 -38.45 12.25 -7.99
N LEU A 234 -39.36 12.50 -8.93
CA LEU A 234 -39.83 13.83 -9.36
C LEU A 234 -38.73 14.84 -9.76
N ASP A 235 -37.55 14.38 -10.18
CA ASP A 235 -36.33 15.16 -10.42
C ASP A 235 -35.80 15.94 -9.18
N ILE A 236 -36.35 15.67 -7.99
CA ILE A 236 -36.04 16.37 -6.74
C ILE A 236 -35.18 15.50 -5.80
N ALA A 237 -35.58 14.24 -5.60
CA ALA A 237 -34.92 13.34 -4.66
C ALA A 237 -34.25 12.19 -5.41
N TYR A 238 -32.97 11.96 -5.13
CA TYR A 238 -32.17 10.90 -5.74
C TYR A 238 -31.82 9.87 -4.66
N PHE A 239 -31.91 8.60 -5.00
CA PHE A 239 -31.54 7.51 -4.12
C PHE A 239 -30.67 6.51 -4.88
N GLY A 240 -29.82 5.80 -4.15
CA GLY A 240 -28.99 4.76 -4.71
C GLY A 240 -28.47 3.84 -3.63
N LEU A 241 -28.18 2.61 -4.04
CA LEU A 241 -27.53 1.56 -3.27
C LEU A 241 -26.32 1.09 -4.09
N GLY A 242 -25.18 1.00 -3.43
CA GLY A 242 -23.91 0.64 -4.03
C GLY A 242 -23.20 -0.47 -3.29
N ILE A 243 -22.66 -1.43 -4.03
CA ILE A 243 -21.73 -2.43 -3.50
C ILE A 243 -20.40 -2.25 -4.24
N GLY A 244 -19.34 -1.96 -3.50
CA GLY A 244 -17.98 -1.88 -4.02
C GLY A 244 -17.15 -3.07 -3.57
N VAL A 245 -16.49 -3.74 -4.52
CA VAL A 245 -15.44 -4.72 -4.25
C VAL A 245 -14.10 -4.05 -4.49
N MET A 246 -13.29 -3.95 -3.45
CA MET A 246 -11.95 -3.36 -3.51
C MET A 246 -10.90 -4.47 -3.63
N ASP A 247 -9.94 -4.29 -4.52
CA ASP A 247 -8.77 -5.13 -4.67
C ASP A 247 -7.51 -4.32 -4.37
N LEU A 248 -6.78 -4.73 -3.33
CA LEU A 248 -5.50 -4.16 -2.93
C LEU A 248 -4.40 -5.11 -3.38
N HIS A 249 -3.45 -4.58 -4.13
CA HIS A 249 -2.19 -5.26 -4.42
C HIS A 249 -1.05 -4.28 -4.22
N TYR A 250 -0.10 -4.63 -3.36
CA TYR A 250 1.07 -3.83 -3.04
C TYR A 250 2.31 -4.71 -2.99
N GLU A 251 3.37 -4.24 -3.65
CA GLU A 251 4.70 -4.84 -3.61
C GLU A 251 5.71 -3.78 -3.23
N LEU A 252 6.54 -4.09 -2.24
CA LEU A 252 7.69 -3.29 -1.84
C LEU A 252 8.93 -4.15 -1.96
N ASN A 253 9.91 -3.65 -2.72
CA ASN A 253 11.25 -4.22 -2.76
C ASN A 253 12.23 -3.14 -2.29
N THR A 254 13.01 -3.47 -1.27
CA THR A 254 14.09 -2.62 -0.75
C THR A 254 15.41 -3.36 -0.83
N SER A 255 16.47 -2.64 -1.17
CA SER A 255 17.86 -3.10 -1.02
C SER A 255 18.59 -2.01 -0.26
N TYR A 256 19.14 -2.38 0.89
CA TYR A 256 19.94 -1.51 1.74
C TYR A 256 21.35 -2.07 1.77
N LYS A 257 22.31 -1.29 1.30
CA LYS A 257 23.70 -1.70 1.17
C LYS A 257 24.56 -0.81 2.04
N GLU A 258 25.54 -1.39 2.69
CA GLU A 258 26.62 -0.62 3.30
C GLU A 258 27.96 -1.11 2.79
N TYR A 259 28.85 -0.16 2.56
CA TYR A 259 30.27 -0.39 2.30
C TYR A 259 31.03 0.18 3.49
N ILE A 260 31.77 -0.67 4.19
CA ILE A 260 32.44 -0.32 5.45
C ILE A 260 33.94 -0.44 5.25
N ASP A 261 34.65 0.63 5.59
CA ASP A 261 36.08 0.65 5.79
C ASP A 261 36.35 0.47 7.30
N TRP A 262 37.28 -0.44 7.63
CA TRP A 262 37.63 -0.92 8.96
C TRP A 262 36.50 -1.70 9.66
N THR A 263 36.55 -3.03 9.51
CA THR A 263 35.60 -3.95 10.13
C THR A 263 36.24 -4.70 11.28
N HIS A 264 35.44 -5.19 12.24
CA HIS A 264 35.90 -6.10 13.30
C HIS A 264 36.28 -7.50 12.79
N VAL A 265 36.28 -7.74 11.47
CA VAL A 265 36.55 -9.05 10.86
C VAL A 265 38.05 -9.34 10.82
N PRO A 266 38.53 -10.51 11.30
CA PRO A 266 39.94 -10.87 11.26
C PRO A 266 40.50 -10.81 9.82
N ASN A 267 41.59 -10.07 9.61
CA ASN A 267 42.26 -9.86 8.31
C ASN A 267 41.45 -9.12 7.23
N GLY A 268 40.28 -8.54 7.56
CA GLY A 268 39.43 -7.79 6.64
C GLY A 268 39.29 -6.33 7.03
N ASN A 269 40.03 -5.42 6.38
CA ASN A 269 39.87 -3.98 6.62
C ASN A 269 38.71 -3.36 5.81
N ARG A 270 38.00 -4.15 5.01
CA ARG A 270 36.87 -3.69 4.18
C ARG A 270 35.82 -4.78 4.08
N GLY A 271 34.56 -4.40 4.12
CA GLY A 271 33.44 -5.30 3.93
C GLY A 271 32.24 -4.59 3.33
N ASP A 272 31.37 -5.35 2.68
CA ASP A 272 30.09 -4.88 2.21
C ASP A 272 29.01 -5.92 2.52
N PHE A 273 27.77 -5.44 2.69
CA PHE A 273 26.61 -6.31 2.76
C PHE A 273 25.40 -5.66 2.08
N ASP A 274 24.41 -6.49 1.72
CA ASP A 274 23.18 -6.07 1.05
C ASP A 274 21.98 -6.73 1.74
N LEU A 275 21.25 -5.96 2.52
CA LEU A 275 19.98 -6.37 3.12
C LEU A 275 18.85 -6.13 2.11
N ARG A 276 18.29 -7.23 1.59
CA ARG A 276 17.17 -7.20 0.66
C ARG A 276 15.89 -7.63 1.35
N THR A 277 14.87 -6.79 1.26
CA THR A 277 13.54 -7.09 1.78
C THR A 277 12.53 -7.02 0.64
N ALA A 278 11.70 -8.04 0.56
CA ALA A 278 10.54 -8.08 -0.33
C ALA A 278 9.29 -8.25 0.53
N LEU A 279 8.30 -7.38 0.31
CA LEU A 279 6.99 -7.45 0.93
C LEU A 279 5.94 -7.45 -0.18
N SER A 280 5.04 -8.42 -0.13
CA SER A 280 3.84 -8.47 -0.96
C SER A 280 2.63 -8.50 -0.06
N THR A 281 1.71 -7.56 -0.29
CA THR A 281 0.44 -7.45 0.42
C THR A 281 -0.67 -7.47 -0.61
N SER A 282 -1.56 -8.46 -0.49
CA SER A 282 -2.79 -8.52 -1.26
C SER A 282 -3.99 -8.54 -0.31
N GLY A 283 -5.12 -8.03 -0.78
CA GLY A 283 -6.34 -8.04 0.02
C GLY A 283 -7.56 -7.69 -0.81
N THR A 284 -8.69 -8.25 -0.41
CA THR A 284 -9.99 -7.90 -0.99
C THR A 284 -10.86 -7.30 0.11
N GLY A 285 -11.50 -6.18 -0.19
CA GLY A 285 -12.42 -5.50 0.70
C GLY A 285 -13.80 -5.38 0.07
N PHE A 286 -14.83 -5.28 0.91
CA PHE A 286 -16.18 -4.97 0.47
C PHE A 286 -16.62 -3.67 1.14
N ASN A 287 -17.21 -2.77 0.37
CA ASN A 287 -17.88 -1.59 0.88
C ASN A 287 -19.35 -1.62 0.45
N PHE A 288 -20.22 -1.22 1.36
CA PHE A 288 -21.65 -1.07 1.13
C PHE A 288 -21.99 0.39 1.34
N LYS A 289 -22.67 1.00 0.37
CA LYS A 289 -22.98 2.44 0.31
C LYS A 289 -24.44 2.66 -0.01
#